data_AF-A0A1A8WSI4-F1
#
_entry.id   AF-A0A1A8WSI4-F1
#
_cell.length_a   1.000
_cell.length_b   1.000
_cell.length_c   1.000
_cell.angle_alpha   90.00
_cell.angle_beta   90.00
_cell.angle_gamma   90.00
#
_symmetry.space_group_name_H-M   'P 1'
#
loop_
_entity.id
_entity.type
_entity.pdbx_description
1 polymer ?
#
loop_
_entity_poly.entity_id
_entity_poly.type
_entity_poly.pdbx_seq_one_letter_code
_entity_poly.pdbx_strand_id
1 'polypeptide(L)'
;MKRTKYDFCRNSPYYQMVIENINREIDVPEDVDAKKKNDMEKIKDTCNSFSNDVCSFENSSSEDTCKKVLYMYKFLDKVQSLWKLPSTITNEDLDFLNYWLNVKLKGGNNNASICINEFNKIIESKSENLMSVEINLKEHLHVINPSKLENMELLFELYNNERIILNMMRGQYYPDEGKTNEETTSEEEESEETESEETESEETESEETESEEKASEVKEKEKQKTCLDYTEDCSTKYKKAMDNCLNDNTNFYKALKDFKISYNYAVERENIDLRNCKSSPYFYLPKYDPVVERQRNIMAGKILSVPLILSLVIPLLYKYTPLGPFLRTKINIAKNRWINSNEYGNELSSLPTDIEDNISDSGQYNIGYYSGTN
;
A
#
# COMPACT_ATOMS: atom_id res chain seq x y z
N MET A 1 -12.47 9.31 14.66
CA MET A 1 -11.25 8.78 14.02
C MET A 1 -10.87 9.74 12.90
N LYS A 2 -9.64 10.29 12.86
CA LYS A 2 -9.22 11.12 11.72
C LYS A 2 -9.11 10.21 10.50
N ARG A 3 -9.94 10.45 9.47
CA ARG A 3 -9.94 9.76 8.18
C ARG A 3 -8.57 9.91 7.51
N THR A 4 -8.01 8.82 6.96
CA THR A 4 -6.73 8.92 6.26
C THR A 4 -6.99 9.00 4.77
N LYS A 5 -6.28 9.89 4.07
CA LYS A 5 -6.47 10.11 2.63
C LYS A 5 -6.07 8.89 1.76
N TYR A 6 -5.55 7.83 2.39
CA TYR A 6 -5.02 6.63 1.75
C TYR A 6 -5.96 5.42 1.92
N ASP A 7 -7.09 5.58 2.61
CA ASP A 7 -7.98 4.47 2.97
C ASP A 7 -8.51 3.74 1.71
N PHE A 8 -8.84 4.48 0.64
CA PHE A 8 -9.33 3.92 -0.63
C PHE A 8 -8.33 2.98 -1.32
N CYS A 9 -7.01 3.13 -1.09
CA CYS A 9 -6.00 2.32 -1.77
C CYS A 9 -6.12 0.82 -1.42
N ARG A 10 -6.66 0.49 -0.25
CA ARG A 10 -6.93 -0.89 0.19
C ARG A 10 -7.92 -1.61 -0.75
N ASN A 11 -8.81 -0.84 -1.38
CA ASN A 11 -9.79 -1.31 -2.35
C ASN A 11 -9.33 -1.06 -3.81
N SER A 12 -8.04 -0.77 -4.04
CA SER A 12 -7.51 -0.49 -5.39
C SER A 12 -7.84 -1.57 -6.42
N PRO A 13 -7.82 -2.89 -6.11
CA PRO A 13 -8.43 -3.89 -6.96
C PRO A 13 -9.81 -3.60 -7.54
N TYR A 14 -10.73 -3.20 -6.66
CA TYR A 14 -12.11 -2.93 -7.01
C TYR A 14 -12.16 -1.70 -7.92
N TYR A 15 -11.42 -0.65 -7.59
CA TYR A 15 -11.35 0.55 -8.40
C TYR A 15 -10.66 0.34 -9.75
N GLN A 16 -9.65 -0.53 -9.82
CA GLN A 16 -9.02 -0.92 -11.08
C GLN A 16 -10.03 -1.60 -12.00
N MET A 17 -10.85 -2.51 -11.48
CA MET A 17 -11.95 -3.13 -12.23
C MET A 17 -12.97 -2.08 -12.71
N VAL A 18 -13.28 -1.06 -11.89
CA VAL A 18 -14.15 0.06 -12.31
C VAL A 18 -13.52 0.78 -13.51
N ILE A 19 -12.24 1.13 -13.45
CA ILE A 19 -11.54 1.83 -14.54
C ILE A 19 -11.54 1.02 -15.84
N GLU A 20 -11.28 -0.28 -15.75
CA GLU A 20 -11.19 -1.19 -16.91
C GLU A 20 -12.55 -1.41 -17.59
N ASN A 21 -13.63 -1.45 -16.79
CA ASN A 21 -14.97 -1.76 -17.31
C ASN A 21 -15.82 -0.53 -17.61
N ILE A 22 -15.41 0.68 -17.20
CA ILE A 22 -16.27 1.86 -17.34
C ILE A 22 -16.58 2.19 -18.80
N ASN A 23 -15.67 1.92 -19.73
CA ASN A 23 -15.93 2.16 -21.16
C ASN A 23 -17.08 1.27 -21.67
N ARG A 24 -17.14 0.00 -21.24
CA ARG A 24 -18.25 -0.91 -21.59
C ARG A 24 -19.59 -0.41 -21.03
N GLU A 25 -19.57 0.24 -19.87
CA GLU A 25 -20.77 0.85 -19.29
C GLU A 25 -21.26 2.08 -20.07
N ILE A 26 -20.35 2.78 -20.74
CA ILE A 26 -20.63 3.94 -21.62
C ILE A 26 -21.19 3.47 -22.97
N ASP A 27 -20.68 2.36 -23.51
CA ASP A 27 -20.95 1.89 -24.87
C ASP A 27 -22.14 0.89 -24.99
N VAL A 28 -22.95 0.71 -23.93
CA VAL A 28 -24.03 -0.29 -23.94
C VAL A 28 -25.11 0.03 -25.00
N PRO A 29 -25.61 -0.97 -25.77
CA PRO A 29 -26.61 -0.79 -26.82
C PRO A 29 -27.99 -0.31 -26.32
N GLU A 30 -28.84 0.06 -27.28
CA GLU A 30 -30.11 0.80 -27.12
C GLU A 30 -31.22 0.09 -26.31
N ASP A 31 -30.99 -1.11 -25.78
CA ASP A 31 -31.94 -1.99 -25.09
C ASP A 31 -31.97 -1.82 -23.55
N VAL A 32 -31.35 -0.77 -23.02
CA VAL A 32 -31.22 -0.49 -21.59
C VAL A 32 -32.44 0.26 -21.00
N ASP A 33 -32.75 -0.06 -19.73
CA ASP A 33 -33.58 0.70 -18.78
C ASP A 33 -33.60 2.22 -19.06
N ALA A 34 -34.80 2.78 -19.30
CA ALA A 34 -35.02 4.18 -19.64
C ALA A 34 -34.35 5.17 -18.66
N LYS A 35 -34.16 4.77 -17.39
CA LYS A 35 -33.45 5.57 -16.39
C LYS A 35 -31.96 5.72 -16.71
N LYS A 36 -31.27 4.65 -17.11
CA LYS A 36 -29.83 4.68 -17.44
C LYS A 36 -29.59 5.49 -18.73
N LYS A 37 -30.50 5.41 -19.72
CA LYS A 37 -30.45 6.24 -20.93
C LYS A 37 -30.55 7.74 -20.60
N ASN A 38 -31.51 8.12 -19.75
CA ASN A 38 -31.68 9.50 -19.31
C ASN A 38 -30.46 10.03 -18.53
N ASP A 39 -29.89 9.22 -17.62
CA ASP A 39 -28.68 9.61 -16.88
C ASP A 39 -27.48 9.79 -17.81
N MET A 40 -27.32 8.92 -18.81
CA MET A 40 -26.28 9.01 -19.84
C MET A 40 -26.40 10.29 -20.69
N GLU A 41 -27.61 10.62 -21.16
CA GLU A 41 -27.86 11.84 -21.92
C GLU A 41 -27.55 13.10 -21.09
N LYS A 42 -28.00 13.14 -19.83
CA LYS A 42 -27.68 14.22 -18.90
C LYS A 42 -26.17 14.38 -18.65
N ILE A 43 -25.44 13.27 -18.49
CA ILE A 43 -23.99 13.29 -18.31
C ILE A 43 -23.32 13.86 -19.57
N LYS A 44 -23.73 13.38 -20.75
CA LYS A 44 -23.23 13.89 -22.03
C LYS A 44 -23.45 15.38 -22.15
N ASP A 45 -24.69 15.85 -21.94
CA ASP A 45 -25.02 17.26 -21.99
C ASP A 45 -24.26 18.09 -20.95
N THR A 46 -24.01 17.52 -19.77
CA THR A 46 -23.20 18.15 -18.72
C THR A 46 -21.75 18.32 -19.16
N CYS A 47 -21.16 17.30 -19.74
CA CYS A 47 -19.76 17.32 -20.17
C CYS A 47 -19.53 18.06 -21.49
N ASN A 48 -20.55 18.23 -22.35
CA ASN A 48 -20.43 19.05 -23.57
C ASN A 48 -20.07 20.52 -23.27
N SER A 49 -20.46 21.02 -22.09
CA SER A 49 -20.06 22.37 -21.63
C SER A 49 -18.64 22.43 -21.06
N PHE A 50 -17.94 21.29 -20.97
CA PHE A 50 -16.61 21.19 -20.39
C PHE A 50 -15.55 21.65 -21.39
N SER A 51 -15.00 22.85 -21.19
CA SER A 51 -14.06 23.45 -22.13
C SER A 51 -12.74 22.68 -22.20
N ASN A 52 -12.38 22.25 -23.41
CA ASN A 52 -11.08 21.66 -23.72
C ASN A 52 -9.93 22.67 -23.56
N ASP A 53 -10.20 23.98 -23.62
CA ASP A 53 -9.16 25.00 -23.54
C ASP A 53 -8.67 25.22 -22.08
N VAL A 54 -9.52 24.90 -21.11
CA VAL A 54 -9.26 25.16 -19.68
C VAL A 54 -8.54 23.99 -19.02
N CYS A 55 -8.89 22.76 -19.40
CA CYS A 55 -8.33 21.53 -18.85
C CYS A 55 -7.52 20.78 -19.89
N SER A 56 -6.37 20.26 -19.51
CA SER A 56 -5.62 19.30 -20.32
C SER A 56 -5.47 18.02 -19.52
N PHE A 57 -5.87 16.90 -20.11
CA PHE A 57 -5.72 15.58 -19.52
C PHE A 57 -4.80 14.74 -20.37
N GLU A 58 -4.05 13.85 -19.71
CA GLU A 58 -3.20 12.91 -20.40
C GLU A 58 -4.05 11.90 -21.19
N ASN A 59 -3.76 11.75 -22.49
CA ASN A 59 -4.33 10.73 -23.37
C ASN A 59 -5.88 10.72 -23.47
N SER A 60 -6.55 11.83 -23.17
CA SER A 60 -8.02 11.92 -23.24
C SER A 60 -8.51 13.36 -23.39
N SER A 61 -9.66 13.54 -24.04
CA SER A 61 -10.31 14.85 -24.12
C SER A 61 -10.88 15.26 -22.76
N SER A 62 -11.10 16.56 -22.58
CA SER A 62 -11.67 17.09 -21.34
C SER A 62 -13.13 16.66 -21.16
N GLU A 63 -13.86 16.56 -22.27
CA GLU A 63 -15.19 15.99 -22.33
C GLU A 63 -15.21 14.51 -21.92
N ASP A 64 -14.31 13.68 -22.46
CA ASP A 64 -14.27 12.24 -22.15
C ASP A 64 -13.86 11.97 -20.70
N THR A 65 -12.93 12.76 -20.17
CA THR A 65 -12.53 12.68 -18.77
C THR A 65 -13.70 13.03 -17.86
N CYS A 66 -14.44 14.10 -18.19
CA CYS A 66 -15.67 14.47 -17.48
C CYS A 66 -16.69 13.34 -17.47
N LYS A 67 -16.97 12.76 -18.64
CA LYS A 67 -17.90 11.62 -18.75
C LYS A 67 -17.45 10.48 -17.84
N LYS A 68 -16.19 10.04 -17.95
CA LYS A 68 -15.66 8.93 -17.15
C LYS A 68 -15.81 9.15 -15.65
N VAL A 69 -15.48 10.33 -15.13
CA VAL A 69 -15.66 10.63 -13.69
C VAL A 69 -17.13 10.52 -13.27
N LEU A 70 -18.05 11.11 -14.05
CA LEU A 70 -19.48 11.07 -13.71
C LEU A 70 -20.09 9.68 -13.84
N TYR A 71 -19.67 8.89 -14.85
CA TYR A 71 -20.08 7.49 -14.97
C TYR A 71 -19.53 6.64 -13.84
N MET A 72 -18.25 6.79 -13.46
CA MET A 72 -17.70 6.08 -12.32
C MET A 72 -18.45 6.44 -11.04
N TYR A 73 -18.76 7.71 -10.81
CA TYR A 73 -19.60 8.12 -9.68
C TYR A 73 -20.94 7.39 -9.69
N LYS A 74 -21.67 7.39 -10.81
CA LYS A 74 -22.98 6.73 -10.93
C LYS A 74 -22.89 5.23 -10.73
N PHE A 75 -21.85 4.60 -11.27
CA PHE A 75 -21.59 3.18 -11.09
C PHE A 75 -21.36 2.86 -9.61
N LEU A 76 -20.48 3.62 -8.94
CA LEU A 76 -20.18 3.44 -7.52
C LEU A 76 -21.42 3.66 -6.65
N ASP A 77 -22.18 4.73 -6.88
CA ASP A 77 -23.44 5.03 -6.19
C ASP A 77 -24.47 3.89 -6.37
N LYS A 78 -24.63 3.39 -7.61
CA LYS A 78 -25.50 2.25 -7.92
C LYS A 78 -25.04 0.98 -7.20
N VAL A 79 -23.75 0.67 -7.24
CA VAL A 79 -23.21 -0.49 -6.52
C VAL A 79 -23.50 -0.37 -5.04
N GLN A 80 -23.21 0.77 -4.40
CA GLN A 80 -23.52 0.95 -2.97
C GLN A 80 -25.02 0.80 -2.67
N SER A 81 -25.89 1.23 -3.59
CA SER A 81 -27.34 1.06 -3.46
C SER A 81 -27.84 -0.38 -3.42
N LEU A 82 -27.09 -1.32 -4.00
CA LEU A 82 -27.43 -2.73 -3.92
C LEU A 82 -27.09 -3.33 -2.56
N TRP A 83 -26.14 -2.75 -1.83
CA TRP A 83 -25.60 -3.33 -0.58
C TRP A 83 -26.23 -2.72 0.67
N LYS A 84 -26.65 -1.44 0.63
CA LYS A 84 -27.23 -0.76 1.81
C LYS A 84 -28.20 0.36 1.41
N LEU A 85 -29.41 0.35 1.97
CA LEU A 85 -30.42 1.42 1.83
C LEU A 85 -30.60 2.21 3.14
N PRO A 86 -30.79 3.55 3.09
CA PRO A 86 -30.55 4.44 1.95
C PRO A 86 -29.04 4.51 1.65
N SER A 87 -28.71 4.49 0.37
CA SER A 87 -27.34 4.31 -0.10
C SER A 87 -26.62 5.62 -0.29
N THR A 88 -25.44 5.72 0.29
CA THR A 88 -24.55 6.83 0.02
C THR A 88 -23.24 6.27 -0.52
N ILE A 89 -22.82 6.80 -1.67
CA ILE A 89 -21.46 6.63 -2.16
C ILE A 89 -20.47 6.80 -1.01
N THR A 90 -19.48 5.92 -0.88
CA THR A 90 -18.61 6.01 0.28
C THR A 90 -17.63 7.14 0.13
N ASN A 91 -17.16 7.61 1.27
CA ASN A 91 -16.01 8.48 1.36
C ASN A 91 -14.78 7.92 0.61
N GLU A 92 -14.53 6.61 0.70
CA GLU A 92 -13.44 5.95 -0.02
C GLU A 92 -13.64 6.04 -1.55
N ASP A 93 -14.87 5.84 -2.03
CA ASP A 93 -15.22 5.98 -3.45
C ASP A 93 -14.94 7.41 -3.95
N LEU A 94 -15.28 8.42 -3.16
CA LEU A 94 -15.02 9.83 -3.49
C LEU A 94 -13.53 10.18 -3.43
N ASP A 95 -12.79 9.64 -2.45
CA ASP A 95 -11.33 9.79 -2.39
C ASP A 95 -10.67 9.15 -3.61
N PHE A 96 -11.16 7.99 -4.07
CA PHE A 96 -10.72 7.36 -5.30
C PHE A 96 -11.00 8.23 -6.52
N LEU A 97 -12.22 8.76 -6.69
CA LEU A 97 -12.56 9.63 -7.83
C LEU A 97 -11.66 10.88 -7.87
N ASN A 98 -11.41 11.49 -6.70
CA ASN A 98 -10.50 12.63 -6.60
C ASN A 98 -9.06 12.24 -6.95
N TYR A 99 -8.58 11.09 -6.46
CA TYR A 99 -7.28 10.54 -6.82
C TYR A 99 -7.16 10.33 -8.34
N TRP A 100 -8.11 9.62 -8.93
CA TRP A 100 -8.10 9.28 -10.36
C TRP A 100 -8.05 10.53 -11.24
N LEU A 101 -8.87 11.54 -10.92
CA LEU A 101 -8.87 12.82 -11.65
C LEU A 101 -7.52 13.52 -11.55
N ASN A 102 -6.89 13.54 -10.36
CA ASN A 102 -5.58 14.15 -10.16
C ASN A 102 -4.46 13.42 -10.90
N VAL A 103 -4.53 12.09 -11.03
CA VAL A 103 -3.60 11.32 -11.88
C VAL A 103 -3.73 11.75 -13.34
N LYS A 104 -4.96 11.90 -13.86
CA LYS A 104 -5.19 12.36 -15.26
C LYS A 104 -4.72 13.79 -15.51
N LEU A 105 -4.74 14.64 -14.50
CA LEU A 105 -4.26 16.03 -14.58
C LEU A 105 -2.73 16.15 -14.57
N LYS A 106 -2.00 15.12 -14.09
CA LYS A 106 -0.54 15.14 -13.96
C LYS A 106 0.19 15.32 -15.30
N GLY A 107 -0.35 14.74 -16.37
CA GLY A 107 0.18 14.86 -17.73
C GLY A 107 -0.32 16.08 -18.51
N GLY A 108 -1.13 16.96 -17.90
CA GLY A 108 -1.68 18.15 -18.55
C GLY A 108 -0.75 19.37 -18.46
N ASN A 109 -0.84 20.26 -19.47
CA ASN A 109 -0.07 21.52 -19.51
C ASN A 109 -0.69 22.66 -18.67
N ASN A 110 -1.93 22.48 -18.19
CA ASN A 110 -2.71 23.51 -17.52
C ASN A 110 -2.70 23.36 -15.99
N ASN A 111 -3.01 24.46 -15.30
CA ASN A 111 -3.06 24.46 -13.83
C ASN A 111 -4.21 23.57 -13.31
N ALA A 112 -3.85 22.47 -12.65
CA ALA A 112 -4.80 21.51 -12.05
C ALA A 112 -5.87 22.17 -11.17
N SER A 113 -5.53 23.26 -10.45
CA SER A 113 -6.49 23.99 -9.62
C SER A 113 -7.57 24.69 -10.44
N ILE A 114 -7.22 25.23 -11.61
CA ILE A 114 -8.18 25.88 -12.51
C ILE A 114 -9.11 24.81 -13.05
N CYS A 115 -8.55 23.68 -13.48
CA CYS A 115 -9.35 22.59 -14.03
C CYS A 115 -10.35 22.01 -13.02
N ILE A 116 -9.91 21.73 -11.79
CA ILE A 116 -10.80 21.21 -10.74
C ILE A 116 -11.90 22.23 -10.41
N ASN A 117 -11.60 23.53 -10.39
CA ASN A 117 -12.60 24.56 -10.18
C ASN A 117 -13.64 24.59 -11.31
N GLU A 118 -13.21 24.43 -12.57
CA GLU A 118 -14.11 24.38 -13.72
C GLU A 118 -15.00 23.12 -13.69
N PHE A 119 -14.43 21.98 -13.31
CA PHE A 119 -15.16 20.73 -13.05
C PHE A 119 -16.25 20.91 -12.01
N ASN A 120 -15.89 21.53 -10.89
CA ASN A 120 -16.81 21.81 -9.81
C ASN A 120 -17.95 22.75 -10.21
N LYS A 121 -17.69 23.77 -11.05
CA LYS A 121 -18.74 24.65 -11.60
C LYS A 121 -19.72 23.88 -12.49
N ILE A 122 -19.20 22.97 -13.32
CA ILE A 122 -20.03 22.22 -14.26
C ILE A 122 -20.92 21.22 -13.52
N ILE A 123 -20.36 20.51 -12.53
CA ILE A 123 -21.15 19.70 -11.60
C ILE A 123 -22.26 20.56 -10.98
N GLU A 124 -21.92 21.71 -10.40
CA GLU A 124 -22.86 22.58 -9.69
C GLU A 124 -23.99 23.10 -10.59
N SER A 125 -23.67 23.56 -11.81
CA SER A 125 -24.65 24.13 -12.75
C SER A 125 -25.72 23.14 -13.23
N LYS A 126 -25.45 21.83 -13.16
CA LYS A 126 -26.33 20.76 -13.64
C LYS A 126 -26.64 19.70 -12.55
N SER A 127 -26.27 20.00 -11.30
CA SER A 127 -26.31 19.07 -10.16
C SER A 127 -27.71 18.68 -9.72
N GLU A 128 -28.71 19.55 -9.91
CA GLU A 128 -30.05 19.39 -9.31
C GLU A 128 -30.77 18.08 -9.72
N ASN A 129 -30.30 17.40 -10.77
CA ASN A 129 -30.92 16.18 -11.30
C ASN A 129 -29.96 14.99 -11.49
N LEU A 130 -28.70 15.11 -11.07
CA LEU A 130 -27.64 14.16 -11.46
C LEU A 130 -27.05 13.39 -10.26
N MET A 131 -26.99 13.99 -9.07
CA MET A 131 -26.31 13.40 -7.90
C MET A 131 -27.28 13.22 -6.73
N SER A 132 -27.09 12.14 -5.96
CA SER A 132 -27.78 11.89 -4.69
C SER A 132 -27.59 13.08 -3.75
N VAL A 133 -28.68 13.62 -3.18
CA VAL A 133 -28.71 14.83 -2.33
C VAL A 133 -27.80 14.72 -1.09
N GLU A 134 -27.40 13.50 -0.71
CA GLU A 134 -26.75 13.22 0.56
C GLU A 134 -25.22 13.43 0.54
N ILE A 135 -24.53 13.37 -0.62
CA ILE A 135 -23.09 13.67 -0.72
C ILE A 135 -22.72 14.43 -2.01
N ASN A 136 -22.13 15.62 -1.85
CA ASN A 136 -21.70 16.45 -2.95
C ASN A 136 -20.26 16.09 -3.40
N LEU A 137 -20.12 15.49 -4.59
CA LEU A 137 -18.83 15.20 -5.24
C LEU A 137 -17.92 16.45 -5.28
N LYS A 138 -18.50 17.64 -5.48
CA LYS A 138 -17.77 18.92 -5.50
C LYS A 138 -16.91 19.14 -4.25
N GLU A 139 -17.44 18.79 -3.08
CA GLU A 139 -16.74 19.02 -1.80
C GLU A 139 -15.52 18.11 -1.64
N HIS A 140 -15.45 17.03 -2.41
CA HIS A 140 -14.38 16.04 -2.37
C HIS A 140 -13.30 16.28 -3.43
N LEU A 141 -13.63 16.90 -4.56
CA LEU A 141 -12.67 17.18 -5.64
C LEU A 141 -11.77 18.37 -5.30
N HIS A 142 -10.48 18.11 -5.16
CA HIS A 142 -9.46 19.11 -4.83
C HIS A 142 -8.08 18.70 -5.33
N VAL A 143 -7.20 19.69 -5.53
CA VAL A 143 -5.81 19.42 -5.95
C VAL A 143 -5.09 18.64 -4.85
N ILE A 144 -4.59 17.46 -5.21
CA ILE A 144 -3.73 16.65 -4.34
C ILE A 144 -2.31 17.17 -4.50
N ASN A 145 -1.64 17.45 -3.37
CA ASN A 145 -0.22 17.81 -3.39
C ASN A 145 0.58 16.73 -4.16
N PRO A 146 1.44 17.09 -5.12
CA PRO A 146 2.11 16.13 -6.00
C PRO A 146 2.85 14.99 -5.27
N SER A 147 3.58 15.29 -4.20
CA SER A 147 4.27 14.24 -3.43
C SER A 147 3.32 13.31 -2.68
N LYS A 148 2.14 13.81 -2.27
CA LYS A 148 1.07 12.96 -1.72
C LYS A 148 0.40 12.12 -2.79
N LEU A 149 0.23 12.66 -4.00
CA LEU A 149 -0.33 11.93 -5.14
C LEU A 149 0.58 10.77 -5.55
N GLU A 150 1.89 11.01 -5.68
CA GLU A 150 2.88 9.96 -5.95
C GLU A 150 2.87 8.85 -4.89
N ASN A 151 2.73 9.21 -3.62
CA ASN A 151 2.59 8.23 -2.53
C ASN A 151 1.29 7.40 -2.67
N MET A 152 0.19 8.01 -3.12
CA MET A 152 -1.06 7.29 -3.38
C MET A 152 -0.94 6.37 -4.59
N GLU A 153 -0.30 6.81 -5.67
CA GLU A 153 -0.01 5.99 -6.86
C GLU A 153 0.79 4.74 -6.45
N LEU A 154 1.86 4.91 -5.68
CA LEU A 154 2.66 3.81 -5.16
C LEU A 154 1.82 2.83 -4.31
N LEU A 155 0.98 3.34 -3.42
CA LEU A 155 0.15 2.48 -2.57
C LEU A 155 -0.93 1.74 -3.37
N PHE A 156 -1.53 2.41 -4.35
CA PHE A 156 -2.50 1.82 -5.27
C PHE A 156 -1.88 0.67 -6.08
N GLU A 157 -0.67 0.86 -6.60
CA GLU A 157 0.07 -0.20 -7.31
C GLU A 157 0.45 -1.36 -6.41
N LEU A 158 0.85 -1.09 -5.16
CA LEU A 158 1.21 -2.12 -4.18
C LEU A 158 0.04 -3.07 -3.88
N TYR A 159 -1.14 -2.53 -3.57
CA TYR A 159 -2.34 -3.34 -3.32
C TYR A 159 -2.83 -4.07 -4.59
N ASN A 160 -2.64 -3.49 -5.78
CA ASN A 160 -2.90 -4.19 -7.03
C ASN A 160 -1.97 -5.40 -7.22
N ASN A 161 -0.68 -5.24 -6.96
CA ASN A 161 0.29 -6.34 -7.01
C ASN A 161 -0.03 -7.43 -5.99
N GLU A 162 -0.36 -7.05 -4.75
CA GLU A 162 -0.79 -8.01 -3.71
C GLU A 162 -1.93 -8.90 -4.22
N ARG A 163 -2.98 -8.29 -4.79
CA ARG A 163 -4.09 -9.07 -5.38
C ARG A 163 -3.62 -9.95 -6.53
N ILE A 164 -2.83 -9.42 -7.45
CA ILE A 164 -2.40 -10.18 -8.64
C ILE A 164 -1.60 -11.41 -8.20
N ILE A 165 -0.66 -11.23 -7.27
CA ILE A 165 0.13 -12.32 -6.69
C ILE A 165 -0.80 -13.33 -6.01
N LEU A 166 -1.76 -12.87 -5.20
CA LEU A 166 -2.74 -13.75 -4.56
C LEU A 166 -3.56 -14.57 -5.57
N ASN A 167 -4.04 -13.91 -6.63
CA ASN A 167 -4.80 -14.58 -7.70
C ASN A 167 -3.93 -15.58 -8.45
N MET A 168 -2.67 -15.25 -8.72
CA MET A 168 -1.70 -16.17 -9.33
C MET A 168 -1.48 -17.41 -8.45
N MET A 169 -1.26 -17.21 -7.15
CA MET A 169 -1.11 -18.30 -6.18
C MET A 169 -2.34 -19.20 -6.17
N ARG A 170 -3.55 -18.63 -6.24
CA ARG A 170 -4.83 -19.37 -6.28
C ARG A 170 -5.20 -19.94 -7.65
N GLY A 171 -4.41 -19.70 -8.70
CA GLY A 171 -4.76 -20.09 -10.08
C GLY A 171 -5.94 -19.31 -10.68
N GLN A 172 -6.30 -18.18 -10.09
CA GLN A 172 -7.39 -17.29 -10.52
C GLN A 172 -6.89 -16.11 -11.37
N TYR A 173 -5.60 -16.12 -11.73
CA TYR A 173 -5.02 -15.10 -12.60
C TYR A 173 -5.30 -15.42 -14.06
N TYR A 174 -6.14 -14.59 -14.66
CA TYR A 174 -6.28 -14.48 -16.10
C TYR A 174 -5.37 -13.32 -16.52
N PRO A 175 -4.33 -13.54 -17.35
CA PRO A 175 -3.66 -12.41 -17.99
C PRO A 175 -4.73 -11.63 -18.75
N ASP A 176 -4.64 -10.30 -18.73
CA ASP A 176 -5.55 -9.44 -19.46
C ASP A 176 -5.56 -9.89 -20.93
N GLU A 177 -6.63 -10.59 -21.35
CA GLU A 177 -6.84 -11.03 -22.72
C GLU A 177 -7.21 -9.78 -23.53
N GLY A 178 -6.15 -9.08 -23.91
CA GLY A 178 -6.23 -7.71 -24.39
C GLY A 178 -5.28 -7.38 -25.52
N LYS A 179 -4.71 -8.36 -26.26
CA LYS A 179 -4.23 -8.17 -27.65
C LYS A 179 -4.39 -9.46 -28.49
N THR A 180 -5.53 -9.50 -29.18
CA THR A 180 -5.92 -10.36 -30.33
C THR A 180 -5.89 -11.88 -30.17
N ASN A 181 -7.08 -12.47 -30.29
CA ASN A 181 -7.33 -13.89 -30.50
C ASN A 181 -6.67 -14.38 -31.80
N GLU A 182 -5.92 -15.47 -31.71
CA GLU A 182 -5.94 -16.53 -32.72
C GLU A 182 -5.66 -17.86 -32.00
N GLU A 183 -6.59 -18.80 -32.13
CA GLU A 183 -6.41 -20.20 -31.74
C GLU A 183 -5.23 -20.78 -32.50
N THR A 184 -4.27 -21.40 -31.81
CA THR A 184 -3.58 -22.55 -32.38
C THR A 184 -3.10 -23.49 -31.27
N THR A 185 -3.84 -24.59 -31.17
CA THR A 185 -3.42 -25.98 -30.93
C THR A 185 -2.09 -26.25 -30.23
N SER A 186 -2.21 -27.00 -29.14
CA SER A 186 -1.19 -27.83 -28.53
C SER A 186 -0.55 -28.78 -29.55
N GLU A 187 0.76 -28.72 -29.72
CA GLU A 187 1.58 -29.89 -30.06
C GLU A 187 2.83 -29.85 -29.17
N GLU A 188 2.90 -30.87 -28.29
CA GLU A 188 4.15 -31.34 -27.71
C GLU A 188 5.00 -31.89 -28.85
N GLU A 189 6.26 -31.49 -28.97
CA GLU A 189 7.26 -32.43 -29.48
C GLU A 189 8.65 -32.17 -28.90
N GLU A 190 9.31 -33.29 -28.70
CA GLU A 190 10.49 -33.58 -27.93
C GLU A 190 11.77 -33.25 -28.73
N SER A 191 12.88 -33.18 -27.99
CA SER A 191 14.29 -33.15 -28.41
C SER A 191 14.67 -33.63 -29.82
N GLU A 192 15.65 -32.95 -30.44
CA GLU A 192 16.95 -33.57 -30.80
C GLU A 192 18.03 -32.53 -31.15
N GLU A 193 19.27 -32.90 -30.83
CA GLU A 193 20.51 -32.14 -30.93
C GLU A 193 21.19 -32.24 -32.31
N THR A 194 22.06 -31.26 -32.62
CA THR A 194 23.20 -31.30 -33.59
C THR A 194 22.82 -31.38 -35.09
N GLU A 195 23.53 -30.80 -36.06
CA GLU A 195 24.94 -30.47 -36.21
C GLU A 195 25.11 -29.36 -37.29
N SER A 196 26.20 -28.62 -37.17
CA SER A 196 26.72 -27.59 -38.09
C SER A 196 27.12 -28.13 -39.46
N GLU A 197 26.96 -27.33 -40.52
CA GLU A 197 27.99 -27.21 -41.57
C GLU A 197 27.85 -25.91 -42.38
N GLU A 198 28.97 -25.20 -42.49
CA GLU A 198 29.20 -24.00 -43.29
C GLU A 198 29.32 -24.37 -44.78
N THR A 199 28.94 -23.47 -45.69
CA THR A 199 29.66 -23.27 -46.96
C THR A 199 29.35 -21.90 -47.57
N GLU A 200 30.43 -21.25 -47.97
CA GLU A 200 30.60 -19.90 -48.50
C GLU A 200 30.51 -19.88 -50.05
N SER A 201 30.58 -18.67 -50.64
CA SER A 201 30.63 -18.28 -52.07
C SER A 201 29.27 -17.98 -52.72
N GLU A 202 29.06 -16.96 -53.56
CA GLU A 202 29.91 -15.91 -54.14
C GLU A 202 28.98 -14.78 -54.67
N GLU A 203 29.52 -13.59 -54.84
CA GLU A 203 28.88 -12.36 -55.34
C GLU A 203 28.42 -12.47 -56.81
N THR A 204 27.23 -11.92 -57.14
CA THR A 204 27.00 -11.24 -58.43
C THR A 204 25.95 -10.13 -58.29
N GLU A 205 26.26 -9.01 -58.93
CA GLU A 205 25.60 -7.70 -58.92
C GLU A 205 24.41 -7.60 -59.91
N SER A 206 23.52 -6.65 -59.63
CA SER A 206 22.51 -6.00 -60.52
C SER A 206 21.18 -6.71 -60.78
N GLU A 207 20.08 -6.15 -60.27
CA GLU A 207 19.13 -5.32 -61.06
C GLU A 207 18.01 -4.79 -60.13
N GLU A 208 17.76 -3.48 -60.21
CA GLU A 208 16.67 -2.79 -59.53
C GLU A 208 15.33 -3.19 -60.18
N THR A 209 14.43 -3.81 -59.41
CA THR A 209 12.99 -3.75 -59.69
C THR A 209 12.21 -3.52 -58.41
N GLU A 210 11.55 -2.36 -58.39
CA GLU A 210 10.56 -1.85 -57.46
C GLU A 210 9.45 -2.88 -57.15
N SER A 211 9.34 -3.33 -55.89
CA SER A 211 8.14 -3.99 -55.39
C SER A 211 7.96 -3.79 -53.88
N GLU A 212 6.99 -2.93 -53.54
CA GLU A 212 6.17 -2.90 -52.32
C GLU A 212 6.82 -3.36 -51.00
N GLU A 213 7.33 -2.38 -50.25
CA GLU A 213 7.65 -2.49 -48.82
C GLU A 213 6.35 -2.69 -48.02
N LYS A 214 5.91 -3.95 -47.88
CA LYS A 214 5.00 -4.33 -46.81
C LYS A 214 5.84 -4.38 -45.53
N ALA A 215 5.81 -3.30 -44.76
CA ALA A 215 6.32 -3.27 -43.39
C ALA A 215 5.62 -4.38 -42.60
N SER A 216 6.32 -5.51 -42.41
CA SER A 216 5.92 -6.53 -41.45
C SER A 216 6.15 -5.93 -40.06
N GLU A 217 5.10 -5.34 -39.53
CA GLU A 217 5.00 -4.91 -38.14
C GLU A 217 5.22 -6.16 -37.27
N VAL A 218 6.44 -6.32 -36.75
CA VAL A 218 6.75 -7.32 -35.72
C VAL A 218 5.98 -6.88 -34.48
N LYS A 219 4.75 -7.37 -34.33
CA LYS A 219 4.01 -7.28 -33.08
C LYS A 219 4.81 -8.03 -32.03
N GLU A 220 5.52 -7.28 -31.20
CA GLU A 220 6.16 -7.76 -30.00
C GLU A 220 5.10 -8.49 -29.16
N LYS A 221 5.18 -9.81 -29.09
CA LYS A 221 4.32 -10.61 -28.23
C LYS A 221 4.63 -10.18 -26.79
N GLU A 222 3.75 -9.41 -26.17
CA GLU A 222 3.88 -9.05 -24.76
C GLU A 222 4.03 -10.33 -23.93
N LYS A 223 5.22 -10.55 -23.39
CA LYS A 223 5.53 -11.72 -22.58
C LYS A 223 4.59 -11.72 -21.35
N GLN A 224 3.89 -12.83 -21.14
CA GLN A 224 3.01 -13.00 -19.99
C GLN A 224 3.83 -12.81 -18.70
N LYS A 225 3.42 -11.83 -17.88
CA LYS A 225 4.07 -11.56 -16.59
C LYS A 225 3.89 -12.74 -15.64
N THR A 226 4.96 -13.08 -14.94
CA THR A 226 5.10 -14.22 -14.03
C THR A 226 4.97 -13.78 -12.56
N CYS A 227 4.89 -14.75 -11.63
CA CYS A 227 5.00 -14.45 -10.20
C CYS A 227 6.28 -13.67 -9.88
N LEU A 228 7.40 -13.99 -10.56
CA LEU A 228 8.68 -13.31 -10.34
C LEU A 228 8.54 -11.81 -10.67
N ASP A 229 7.95 -11.48 -11.81
CA ASP A 229 7.77 -10.09 -12.25
C ASP A 229 6.93 -9.28 -11.24
N TYR A 230 5.79 -9.83 -10.79
CA TYR A 230 4.91 -9.11 -9.85
C TYR A 230 5.49 -9.04 -8.43
N THR A 231 6.16 -10.08 -7.96
CA THR A 231 6.80 -10.05 -6.63
C THR A 231 8.01 -9.12 -6.60
N GLU A 232 8.81 -9.08 -7.66
CA GLU A 232 9.91 -8.12 -7.81
C GLU A 232 9.40 -6.68 -7.85
N ASP A 233 8.39 -6.41 -8.69
CA ASP A 233 7.77 -5.09 -8.81
C ASP A 233 7.18 -4.62 -7.47
N CYS A 234 6.44 -5.50 -6.78
CA CYS A 234 5.86 -5.22 -5.47
C CYS A 234 6.94 -4.91 -4.42
N SER A 235 7.98 -5.76 -4.32
CA SER A 235 9.07 -5.58 -3.36
C SER A 235 9.86 -4.30 -3.61
N THR A 236 10.16 -4.00 -4.88
CA THR A 236 10.89 -2.80 -5.31
C THR A 236 10.10 -1.54 -5.02
N LYS A 237 8.81 -1.51 -5.37
CA LYS A 237 7.91 -0.37 -5.07
C LYS A 237 7.71 -0.18 -3.58
N TYR A 238 7.61 -1.27 -2.82
CA TYR A 238 7.47 -1.19 -1.37
C TYR A 238 8.70 -0.54 -0.74
N LYS A 239 9.90 -0.96 -1.16
CA LYS A 239 11.16 -0.35 -0.70
C LYS A 239 11.20 1.14 -1.05
N LYS A 240 10.92 1.51 -2.30
CA LYS A 240 10.85 2.91 -2.75
C LYS A 240 9.85 3.74 -1.92
N ALA A 241 8.67 3.19 -1.65
CA ALA A 241 7.65 3.84 -0.84
C ALA A 241 8.09 4.05 0.61
N MET A 242 8.80 3.07 1.19
CA MET A 242 9.37 3.18 2.53
C MET A 242 10.50 4.24 2.58
N ASP A 243 11.35 4.31 1.56
CA ASP A 243 12.39 5.36 1.46
C ASP A 243 11.78 6.78 1.42
N ASN A 244 10.61 6.93 0.78
CA ASN A 244 9.87 8.20 0.75
C ASN A 244 9.31 8.65 2.11
N CYS A 245 9.25 7.76 3.12
CA CYS A 245 8.73 8.07 4.45
C CYS A 245 9.72 8.86 5.33
N LEU A 246 10.93 9.12 4.84
CA LEU A 246 11.97 9.84 5.58
C LEU A 246 11.61 11.31 5.92
N ASN A 247 10.57 11.88 5.31
CA ASN A 247 10.17 13.30 5.43
C ASN A 247 8.87 13.54 6.25
N ASP A 248 8.71 12.88 7.40
CA ASP A 248 7.65 13.14 8.40
C ASP A 248 6.19 12.81 8.01
N ASN A 249 5.95 12.04 6.93
CA ASN A 249 4.58 11.65 6.53
C ASN A 249 4.06 10.44 7.32
N THR A 250 3.55 10.71 8.52
CA THR A 250 3.00 9.69 9.43
C THR A 250 1.83 8.91 8.84
N ASN A 251 0.98 9.53 8.02
CA ASN A 251 -0.19 8.88 7.43
C ASN A 251 0.19 7.88 6.32
N PHE A 252 1.12 8.27 5.43
CA PHE A 252 1.58 7.36 4.37
C PHE A 252 2.37 6.18 4.95
N TYR A 253 3.26 6.46 5.91
CA TYR A 253 3.98 5.41 6.62
C TYR A 253 3.04 4.42 7.32
N LYS A 254 1.98 4.92 7.98
CA LYS A 254 0.94 4.07 8.57
C LYS A 254 0.24 3.22 7.51
N ALA A 255 -0.13 3.81 6.38
CA ALA A 255 -0.76 3.09 5.28
C ALA A 255 0.14 1.98 4.71
N LEU A 256 1.46 2.22 4.61
CA LEU A 256 2.43 1.20 4.20
C LEU A 256 2.59 0.07 5.23
N LYS A 257 2.47 0.37 6.52
CA LYS A 257 2.43 -0.66 7.57
C LYS A 257 1.17 -1.50 7.47
N ASP A 258 0.02 -0.86 7.23
CA ASP A 258 -1.24 -1.55 7.02
C ASP A 258 -1.18 -2.45 5.77
N PHE A 259 -0.59 -1.96 4.68
CA PHE A 259 -0.31 -2.76 3.48
C PHE A 259 0.56 -3.97 3.79
N LYS A 260 1.69 -3.78 4.49
CA LYS A 260 2.58 -4.91 4.85
C LYS A 260 1.88 -5.98 5.69
N ILE A 261 1.00 -5.56 6.60
CA ILE A 261 0.18 -6.49 7.40
C ILE A 261 -0.81 -7.24 6.50
N SER A 262 -1.48 -6.53 5.59
CA SER A 262 -2.37 -7.13 4.58
C SER A 262 -1.63 -8.18 3.75
N TYR A 263 -0.50 -7.81 3.16
CA TYR A 263 0.32 -8.72 2.35
C TYR A 263 0.78 -9.96 3.13
N ASN A 264 1.26 -9.79 4.37
CA ASN A 264 1.61 -10.95 5.21
C ASN A 264 0.41 -11.88 5.43
N TYR A 265 -0.77 -11.31 5.70
CA TYR A 265 -1.96 -12.09 6.01
C TYR A 265 -2.56 -12.76 4.77
N ALA A 266 -2.71 -12.01 3.68
CA ALA A 266 -3.38 -12.45 2.47
C ALA A 266 -2.48 -13.28 1.55
N VAL A 267 -1.19 -12.92 1.43
CA VAL A 267 -0.25 -13.52 0.47
C VAL A 267 0.73 -14.45 1.17
N GLU A 268 1.48 -13.99 2.18
CA GLU A 268 2.53 -14.83 2.79
C GLU A 268 1.98 -16.06 3.52
N ARG A 269 0.80 -15.93 4.16
CA ARG A 269 0.11 -17.02 4.86
C ARG A 269 -0.81 -17.85 3.98
N GLU A 270 -1.01 -17.49 2.72
CA GLU A 270 -1.83 -18.26 1.80
C GLU A 270 -1.26 -19.69 1.70
N ASN A 271 -2.12 -20.70 1.84
CA ASN A 271 -1.68 -22.09 1.82
C ASN A 271 -1.57 -22.63 0.39
N ILE A 272 -2.36 -22.07 -0.53
CA ILE A 272 -2.35 -22.41 -1.95
C ILE A 272 -1.23 -21.63 -2.66
N ASP A 273 -0.39 -22.31 -3.44
CA ASP A 273 0.62 -21.67 -4.28
C ASP A 273 0.82 -22.44 -5.60
N LEU A 274 -0.22 -22.43 -6.44
CA LEU A 274 -0.27 -23.21 -7.69
C LEU A 274 0.76 -22.75 -8.72
N ARG A 275 1.20 -21.49 -8.66
CA ARG A 275 2.20 -20.91 -9.57
C ARG A 275 3.59 -20.76 -8.94
N ASN A 276 3.80 -21.36 -7.77
CA ASN A 276 5.08 -21.35 -7.05
C ASN A 276 5.64 -19.93 -6.81
N CYS A 277 4.76 -18.95 -6.54
CA CYS A 277 5.15 -17.58 -6.28
C CYS A 277 6.06 -17.46 -5.05
N LYS A 278 5.95 -18.36 -4.06
CA LYS A 278 6.80 -18.38 -2.85
C LYS A 278 8.27 -18.67 -3.14
N SER A 279 8.56 -19.28 -4.29
CA SER A 279 9.94 -19.52 -4.72
C SER A 279 10.65 -18.25 -5.18
N SER A 280 9.91 -17.18 -5.47
CA SER A 280 10.51 -15.91 -5.86
C SER A 280 11.41 -15.36 -4.75
N PRO A 281 12.64 -14.91 -5.07
CA PRO A 281 13.52 -14.28 -4.08
C PRO A 281 12.94 -12.97 -3.52
N TYR A 282 11.95 -12.38 -4.20
CA TYR A 282 11.29 -11.14 -3.82
C TYR A 282 9.93 -11.35 -3.14
N PHE A 283 9.52 -12.60 -2.91
CA PHE A 283 8.20 -12.92 -2.36
C PHE A 283 7.96 -12.27 -0.98
N TYR A 284 8.96 -12.27 -0.11
CA TYR A 284 8.87 -11.65 1.20
C TYR A 284 9.23 -10.17 1.13
N LEU A 285 8.29 -9.31 1.54
CA LEU A 285 8.54 -7.88 1.57
C LEU A 285 9.69 -7.54 2.53
N PRO A 286 10.60 -6.62 2.16
CA PRO A 286 11.76 -6.26 2.97
C PRO A 286 11.39 -5.97 4.44
N LYS A 287 12.16 -6.51 5.38
CA LYS A 287 12.06 -6.17 6.82
C LYS A 287 12.52 -4.74 7.12
N TYR A 288 13.13 -4.09 6.15
CA TYR A 288 13.65 -2.73 6.21
C TYR A 288 12.61 -1.71 6.72
N ASP A 289 13.04 -0.87 7.67
CA ASP A 289 12.24 0.20 8.25
C ASP A 289 13.10 1.47 8.44
N PRO A 290 13.11 2.38 7.45
CA PRO A 290 13.93 3.58 7.47
C PRO A 290 13.57 4.53 8.63
N VAL A 291 12.29 4.55 9.03
CA VAL A 291 11.81 5.45 10.08
C VAL A 291 12.36 5.02 11.45
N VAL A 292 12.31 3.71 11.75
CA VAL A 292 12.87 3.15 12.98
C VAL A 292 14.39 3.29 13.00
N GLU A 293 15.06 3.03 11.88
CA GLU A 293 16.52 3.14 11.79
C GLU A 293 16.98 4.60 11.99
N ARG A 294 16.30 5.58 11.38
CA ARG A 294 16.57 7.01 11.62
C ARG A 294 16.35 7.40 13.08
N GLN A 295 15.25 6.96 13.71
CA GLN A 295 15.00 7.22 15.13
C GLN A 295 16.11 6.64 16.01
N ARG A 296 16.58 5.42 15.71
CA ARG A 296 17.71 4.79 16.39
C ARG A 296 19.00 5.58 16.21
N ASN A 297 19.29 6.03 14.98
CA ASN A 297 20.48 6.83 14.67
C ASN A 297 20.45 8.21 15.35
N ILE A 298 19.29 8.87 15.42
CA ILE A 298 19.11 10.12 16.17
C ILE A 298 19.31 9.89 17.67
N MET A 299 18.75 8.81 18.24
CA MET A 299 18.91 8.48 19.66
C MET A 299 20.38 8.15 20.00
N ALA A 300 21.07 7.39 19.14
CA ALA A 300 22.49 7.09 19.27
C ALA A 300 23.37 8.37 19.18
N GLY A 301 23.04 9.28 18.26
CA GLY A 301 23.73 10.57 18.15
C GLY A 301 23.52 11.49 19.35
N LYS A 302 22.33 11.48 19.98
CA LYS A 302 22.04 12.25 21.20
C LYS A 302 22.75 11.71 22.45
N ILE A 303 23.08 10.42 22.52
CA ILE A 303 23.81 9.82 23.65
C ILE A 303 25.27 10.29 23.67
N LEU A 304 25.87 10.60 22.52
CA LEU A 304 27.22 11.14 22.41
C LEU A 304 27.32 12.63 22.77
N SER A 305 26.20 13.36 22.84
CA SER A 305 26.20 14.82 23.10
C SER A 305 25.91 15.22 24.55
N VAL A 306 25.67 14.27 25.48
CA VAL A 306 25.69 14.61 26.91
C VAL A 306 27.16 14.79 27.28
N PRO A 307 27.61 16.00 27.65
CA PRO A 307 29.01 16.18 27.98
C PRO A 307 29.32 15.28 29.18
N LEU A 308 30.38 14.48 29.08
CA LEU A 308 31.05 13.75 30.18
C LEU A 308 31.41 14.64 31.39
N ILE A 309 31.07 15.93 31.33
CA ILE A 309 31.19 16.92 32.41
C ILE A 309 30.41 16.48 33.65
N LEU A 310 29.28 15.77 33.53
CA LEU A 310 28.58 15.25 34.74
C LEU A 310 29.34 14.09 35.40
N SER A 311 30.15 13.34 34.64
CA SER A 311 30.93 12.19 35.16
C SER A 311 32.15 12.64 35.95
N LEU A 312 32.74 13.80 35.64
CA LEU A 312 33.90 14.35 36.33
C LEU A 312 33.60 15.01 37.69
N VAL A 313 32.32 15.27 38.01
CA VAL A 313 31.93 15.86 39.30
C VAL A 313 31.83 14.78 40.40
N ILE A 314 31.56 13.53 40.04
CA ILE A 314 31.41 12.42 41.00
C ILE A 314 32.72 12.12 41.77
N PRO A 315 33.92 12.10 41.13
CA PRO A 315 35.19 11.97 41.84
C PRO A 315 35.53 13.18 42.73
N LEU A 316 35.13 14.39 42.32
CA LEU A 316 35.36 15.61 43.09
C LEU A 316 34.48 15.62 44.35
N LEU A 317 33.20 15.27 44.23
CA LEU A 317 32.31 15.14 45.39
C LEU A 317 32.74 14.02 46.34
N TYR A 318 33.33 12.93 45.84
CA TYR A 318 33.89 11.84 46.64
C TYR A 318 35.06 12.26 47.54
N LYS A 319 35.89 13.23 47.11
CA LYS A 319 37.04 13.72 47.87
C LYS A 319 36.69 14.83 48.88
N TYR A 320 35.67 15.63 48.60
CA TYR A 320 35.38 16.87 49.35
C TYR A 320 34.09 16.84 50.19
N THR A 321 33.32 15.74 50.17
CA THR A 321 32.11 15.57 51.00
C THR A 321 32.36 14.56 52.14
N PRO A 322 31.93 14.80 53.39
CA PRO A 322 32.18 13.91 54.55
C PRO A 322 31.53 12.51 54.45
N LEU A 323 30.83 12.20 53.36
CA LEU A 323 30.28 10.88 53.06
C LEU A 323 31.31 9.87 52.52
N GLY A 324 32.46 10.34 51.98
CA GLY A 324 33.51 9.48 51.44
C GLY A 324 34.14 8.53 52.47
N PRO A 325 34.56 9.01 53.65
CA PRO A 325 35.06 8.16 54.73
C PRO A 325 34.00 7.18 55.24
N PHE A 326 32.73 7.61 55.38
CA PHE A 326 31.63 6.77 55.88
C PHE A 326 31.36 5.54 55.01
N LEU A 327 31.31 5.72 53.68
CA LEU A 327 31.13 4.61 52.74
C LEU A 327 32.36 3.68 52.68
N ARG A 328 33.58 4.23 52.84
CA ARG A 328 34.81 3.43 52.90
C ARG A 328 34.85 2.51 54.12
N THR A 329 34.35 2.99 55.27
CA THR A 329 34.22 2.17 56.48
C THR A 329 33.20 1.05 56.29
N LYS A 330 32.05 1.33 55.64
CA LYS A 330 31.02 0.33 55.34
C LYS A 330 31.52 -0.77 54.38
N ILE A 331 32.26 -0.40 53.35
CA ILE A 331 32.83 -1.36 52.38
C ILE A 331 33.93 -2.23 53.02
N ASN A 332 34.78 -1.66 53.87
CA ASN A 332 35.80 -2.44 54.59
C ASN A 332 35.17 -3.42 55.61
N ILE A 333 34.06 -3.04 56.25
CA ILE A 333 33.30 -3.94 57.14
C ILE A 333 32.71 -5.12 56.33
N ALA A 334 32.14 -4.86 55.15
CA ALA A 334 31.60 -5.91 54.28
C ALA A 334 32.69 -6.83 53.72
N LYS A 335 33.84 -6.27 53.33
CA LYS A 335 35.01 -7.01 52.83
C LYS A 335 35.62 -7.92 53.90
N ASN A 336 35.74 -7.44 55.14
CA ASN A 336 36.23 -8.25 56.26
C ASN A 336 35.24 -9.35 56.67
N ARG A 337 33.93 -9.15 56.46
CA ARG A 337 32.90 -10.20 56.62
C ARG A 337 32.98 -11.30 55.56
N TRP A 338 33.39 -10.96 54.34
CA TRP A 338 33.47 -11.91 53.22
C TRP A 338 34.76 -12.75 53.23
N ILE A 339 35.87 -12.18 53.71
CA ILE A 339 37.18 -12.84 53.76
C ILE A 339 37.30 -13.87 54.91
N ASN A 340 36.46 -13.76 55.95
CA ASN A 340 36.50 -14.66 57.12
C ASN A 340 35.49 -15.83 57.04
N SER A 341 34.92 -16.14 55.87
CA SER A 341 33.87 -17.16 55.72
C SER A 341 34.39 -18.54 55.27
N ASN A 342 35.70 -18.80 55.36
CA ASN A 342 36.32 -19.98 54.76
C ASN A 342 37.13 -20.80 55.78
N GLU A 343 36.52 -21.28 56.86
CA GLU A 343 37.09 -22.40 57.62
C GLU A 343 36.02 -23.13 58.46
N TYR A 344 35.98 -24.46 58.33
CA TYR A 344 35.02 -25.45 58.89
C TYR A 344 33.60 -25.42 58.28
N GLY A 345 33.03 -26.50 57.75
CA GLY A 345 33.42 -27.90 57.63
C GLY A 345 32.29 -28.64 56.89
N ASN A 346 32.59 -29.81 56.33
CA ASN A 346 31.61 -30.74 55.79
C ASN A 346 30.45 -30.96 56.78
N GLU A 347 29.20 -30.82 56.34
CA GLU A 347 28.13 -31.82 56.47
C GLU A 347 26.74 -31.28 56.06
N LEU A 348 25.97 -32.18 55.44
CA LEU A 348 24.50 -32.30 55.41
C LEU A 348 23.61 -31.31 54.62
N SER A 349 23.04 -31.88 53.55
CA SER A 349 21.59 -32.08 53.34
C SER A 349 20.61 -30.91 53.47
N SER A 350 20.09 -30.53 52.29
CA SER A 350 18.66 -30.41 51.94
C SER A 350 17.67 -29.67 52.87
N LEU A 351 17.13 -28.59 52.29
CA LEU A 351 15.75 -28.04 52.42
C LEU A 351 15.38 -27.40 53.77
N PRO A 352 14.30 -26.60 53.88
CA PRO A 352 13.62 -25.71 52.91
C PRO A 352 13.16 -24.36 53.54
N THR A 353 12.24 -23.70 52.82
CA THR A 353 11.07 -22.92 53.31
C THR A 353 11.24 -21.43 53.67
N ASP A 354 10.55 -20.65 52.84
CA ASP A 354 9.50 -19.68 53.17
C ASP A 354 9.86 -18.49 54.06
N ILE A 355 9.75 -17.30 53.46
CA ILE A 355 9.23 -16.12 54.15
C ILE A 355 8.29 -15.39 53.20
N GLU A 356 7.00 -15.43 53.56
CA GLU A 356 5.93 -14.54 53.12
C GLU A 356 6.28 -13.08 53.37
N ASP A 357 5.99 -12.20 52.40
CA ASP A 357 5.77 -10.79 52.67
C ASP A 357 4.27 -10.50 52.59
N ASN A 358 3.76 -9.95 53.69
CA ASN A 358 2.36 -9.66 53.94
C ASN A 358 2.16 -8.14 54.08
N ILE A 359 1.01 -7.66 53.59
CA ILE A 359 0.26 -6.42 53.97
C ILE A 359 0.72 -5.12 53.25
N SER A 360 -0.13 -4.25 52.67
CA SER A 360 -1.56 -3.89 52.77
C SER A 360 -2.10 -3.43 51.38
N ASP A 361 -3.37 -3.18 51.07
CA ASP A 361 -4.54 -2.79 51.86
C ASP A 361 -5.84 -2.99 51.03
N SER A 362 -6.93 -3.25 51.75
CA SER A 362 -8.36 -3.02 51.51
C SER A 362 -9.02 -3.17 50.12
N GLY A 363 -9.81 -4.25 50.00
CA GLY A 363 -10.97 -4.35 49.12
C GLY A 363 -11.98 -5.36 49.68
N GLN A 364 -12.87 -4.92 50.58
CA GLN A 364 -13.92 -5.73 51.17
C GLN A 364 -15.00 -6.10 50.14
N TYR A 365 -15.17 -7.40 49.87
CA TYR A 365 -16.48 -7.98 49.56
C TYR A 365 -16.68 -9.24 50.43
N ASN A 366 -17.57 -9.14 51.41
CA ASN A 366 -18.04 -10.26 52.21
C ASN A 366 -19.08 -11.07 51.41
N ILE A 367 -18.79 -12.35 51.14
CA ILE A 367 -19.82 -13.35 50.83
C ILE A 367 -19.81 -14.35 51.99
N GLY A 368 -20.85 -14.28 52.81
CA GLY A 368 -21.08 -15.24 53.90
C GLY A 368 -21.75 -16.51 53.39
N TYR A 369 -21.23 -17.66 53.80
CA TYR A 369 -21.96 -18.93 53.76
C TYR A 369 -22.10 -19.46 55.19
N TYR A 370 -23.36 -19.57 55.62
CA TYR A 370 -23.76 -20.38 56.76
C TYR A 370 -23.58 -21.86 56.42
N SER A 371 -22.96 -22.62 57.34
CA SER A 371 -23.12 -24.08 57.39
C SER A 371 -23.90 -24.42 58.64
N GLY A 372 -25.13 -24.92 58.46
CA GLY A 372 -25.87 -25.60 59.52
C GLY A 372 -25.29 -27.01 59.71
N THR A 373 -25.04 -27.38 60.95
CA THR A 373 -24.86 -28.77 61.37
C THR A 373 -26.11 -29.21 62.13
N ASN A 374 -26.52 -30.46 61.85
CA ASN A 374 -27.61 -31.20 62.48
C ASN A 374 -27.62 -31.17 64.01
#